data_AF-A0AAU4SY80-F1
#
_entry.id   AF-A0AAU4SY80-F1
#
_cell.length_a   1.000
_cell.length_b   1.000
_cell.length_c   1.000
_cell.angle_alpha   90.00
_cell.angle_beta   90.00
_cell.angle_gamma   90.00
#
_symmetry.space_group_name_H-M   'P 1'
#
loop_
_entity.id
_entity.type
_entity.pdbx_description
1 polymer ?
#
loop_
_entity_poly.entity_id
_entity_poly.type
_entity_poly.pdbx_seq_one_letter_code
_entity_poly.pdbx_strand_id
1 'polypeptide(L)'
;MATTKKVTVTIPADLLDEIRGEAAERGLSAYVAEALRFKRDRDRLRELSDWLQEEHGPLNEEERTAAFEELEDLDAEHERRRAVGKRDAGEAP
;
A
#
# COMPACT_ATOMS: atom_id res chain seq x y z
N MET A 1 5.07 -1.12 -24.57
CA MET A 1 3.93 -1.99 -24.18
C MET A 1 4.47 -3.08 -23.27
N ALA A 2 3.97 -3.19 -22.04
CA ALA A 2 4.40 -4.26 -21.14
C ALA A 2 3.93 -5.61 -21.69
N THR A 3 4.84 -6.56 -21.84
CA THR A 3 4.51 -7.90 -22.33
C THR A 3 4.02 -8.76 -21.17
N THR A 4 2.84 -9.35 -21.30
CA THR A 4 2.28 -10.25 -20.29
C THR A 4 2.64 -11.70 -20.60
N LYS A 5 2.97 -12.49 -19.58
CA LYS A 5 3.13 -13.95 -19.69
C LYS A 5 2.05 -14.64 -18.88
N LYS A 6 1.38 -15.64 -19.47
CA LYS A 6 0.40 -16.47 -18.76
C LYS A 6 1.12 -17.48 -17.87
N VAL A 7 0.68 -17.59 -16.62
CA VAL A 7 1.14 -18.59 -15.65
C VAL A 7 -0.09 -19.26 -15.06
N THR A 8 -0.03 -20.58 -14.84
CA THR A 8 -1.07 -21.33 -14.14
C THR A 8 -0.66 -21.52 -12.69
N VAL A 9 -1.54 -21.18 -11.75
CA VAL A 9 -1.35 -21.35 -10.31
C VAL A 9 -2.57 -22.01 -9.71
N THR A 10 -2.37 -22.75 -8.61
CA THR A 10 -3.47 -23.32 -7.83
C THR A 10 -3.80 -22.37 -6.69
N ILE A 11 -5.08 -22.06 -6.53
CA ILE A 11 -5.60 -21.23 -5.44
C ILE A 11 -6.83 -21.92 -4.84
N PRO A 12 -7.13 -21.69 -3.55
CA PRO A 12 -8.37 -22.14 -2.93
C PRO A 12 -9.60 -21.61 -3.69
N ALA A 13 -10.62 -22.46 -3.84
CA ALA A 13 -11.80 -22.15 -4.66
C ALA A 13 -12.65 -21.02 -4.04
N ASP A 14 -12.83 -21.08 -2.72
CA ASP A 14 -13.44 -20.05 -1.89
C ASP A 14 -12.75 -18.69 -2.10
N LEU A 15 -11.42 -18.66 -2.03
CA LEU A 15 -10.66 -17.43 -2.27
C LEU A 15 -10.83 -16.89 -3.70
N LEU A 16 -10.88 -17.78 -4.70
CA LEU A 16 -11.11 -17.35 -6.08
C LEU A 16 -12.49 -16.71 -6.25
N ASP A 17 -13.51 -17.26 -5.60
CA ASP A 17 -14.87 -16.73 -5.68
C ASP A 17 -15.00 -15.37 -4.97
N GLU A 18 -14.35 -15.20 -3.81
CA GLU A 18 -14.23 -13.92 -3.12
C GLU A 18 -13.57 -12.85 -4.01
N ILE A 19 -12.40 -13.16 -4.55
CA ILE A 19 -11.66 -12.22 -5.42
C ILE A 19 -12.47 -11.88 -6.67
N ARG A 20 -13.22 -12.83 -7.24
CA ARG A 20 -14.08 -12.56 -8.40
C ARG A 20 -15.22 -11.59 -8.07
N GLY A 21 -15.76 -11.66 -6.85
CA GLY A 21 -16.74 -10.70 -6.35
C GLY A 21 -16.15 -9.29 -6.27
N GLU A 22 -14.94 -9.15 -5.75
CA GLU A 22 -14.24 -7.87 -5.60
C GLU A 22 -13.76 -7.27 -6.94
N ALA A 23 -13.28 -8.11 -7.84
CA ALA A 23 -12.63 -7.68 -9.09
C ALA A 23 -13.60 -7.22 -10.19
N ALA A 24 -14.92 -7.29 -9.97
CA ALA A 24 -15.99 -7.26 -10.97
C ALA A 24 -15.80 -6.29 -12.15
N GLU A 25 -15.37 -5.03 -11.94
CA GLU A 25 -15.17 -4.04 -13.01
C GLU A 25 -13.76 -4.02 -13.63
N ARG A 26 -12.73 -4.37 -12.86
CA ARG A 26 -11.32 -4.30 -13.30
C ARG A 26 -10.80 -5.62 -13.89
N GLY A 27 -11.49 -6.72 -13.59
CA GLY A 27 -11.15 -8.07 -14.02
C GLY A 27 -10.08 -8.74 -13.15
N LEU A 28 -10.19 -10.06 -13.03
CA LEU A 28 -9.34 -10.90 -12.18
C LEU A 28 -7.83 -10.70 -12.43
N SER A 29 -7.42 -10.59 -13.70
CA SER A 29 -6.02 -10.42 -14.05
C SER A 29 -5.43 -9.09 -13.56
N ALA A 30 -6.21 -8.01 -13.59
CA ALA A 30 -5.77 -6.70 -13.10
C ALA A 30 -5.66 -6.71 -11.57
N TYR A 31 -6.66 -7.28 -10.89
CA TYR A 31 -6.64 -7.49 -9.44
C TYR A 31 -5.39 -8.26 -9.01
N VAL A 32 -5.13 -9.41 -9.63
CA VAL A 32 -3.97 -10.25 -9.29
C VAL A 32 -2.65 -9.52 -9.58
N ALA A 33 -2.56 -8.78 -10.69
CA ALA A 33 -1.35 -8.01 -11.00
C ALA A 33 -1.09 -6.90 -9.96
N GLU A 34 -2.12 -6.17 -9.52
CA GLU A 34 -2.01 -5.15 -8.47
C GLU A 34 -1.64 -5.78 -7.12
N ALA A 35 -2.33 -6.87 -6.73
CA ALA A 35 -2.05 -7.60 -5.50
C ALA A 35 -0.61 -8.14 -5.45
N LEU A 36 -0.11 -8.70 -6.56
CA LEU A 36 1.28 -9.19 -6.64
C LEU A 36 2.31 -8.06 -6.55
N ARG A 37 2.04 -6.89 -7.14
CA ARG A 37 2.90 -5.71 -6.99
C ARG A 37 2.93 -5.25 -5.55
N PHE A 38 1.76 -5.06 -4.96
CA PHE A 38 1.61 -4.64 -3.57
C PHE A 38 2.31 -5.61 -2.61
N LYS A 39 2.13 -6.91 -2.81
CA LYS A 39 2.79 -7.97 -2.03
C LYS A 39 4.32 -7.88 -2.15
N ARG A 40 4.85 -7.74 -3.36
CA ARG A 40 6.29 -7.59 -3.59
C ARG A 40 6.86 -6.36 -2.90
N ASP A 41 6.17 -5.23 -2.98
CA ASP A 41 6.62 -3.98 -2.36
C ASP A 41 6.58 -4.10 -0.83
N ARG A 42 5.53 -4.72 -0.28
CA ARG A 42 5.44 -5.02 1.16
C ARG A 42 6.55 -5.96 1.64
N ASP A 43 6.90 -6.97 0.84
CA ASP A 43 7.96 -7.90 1.20
C ASP A 43 9.33 -7.23 1.21
N ARG A 44 9.60 -6.31 0.29
CA ARG A 44 10.82 -5.48 0.31
C ARG A 44 10.87 -4.54 1.51
N LEU A 45 9.74 -3.94 1.88
CA LEU A 45 9.67 -3.09 3.07
C LEU A 45 9.92 -3.89 4.36
N ARG A 46 9.48 -5.16 4.40
CA ARG A 46 9.80 -6.06 5.51
C ARG A 46 11.28 -6.38 5.57
N GLU A 47 11.87 -6.74 4.44
CA GLU A 47 13.33 -6.99 4.36
C GLU A 47 14.14 -5.78 4.87
N LEU A 48 13.75 -4.55 4.48
CA LEU A 48 14.37 -3.34 5.01
C LEU A 48 14.18 -3.17 6.52
N SER A 49 12.95 -3.40 7.01
CA SER A 49 12.63 -3.32 8.44
C SER A 49 13.44 -4.33 9.25
N ASP A 50 13.59 -5.56 8.74
CA ASP A 50 14.35 -6.62 9.40
C ASP A 50 15.82 -6.22 9.51
N TRP A 51 16.41 -5.72 8.42
CA TRP A 51 17.78 -5.20 8.41
C TRP A 51 17.99 -4.05 9.42
N LEU A 52 17.06 -3.09 9.49
CA LEU A 52 17.13 -1.98 10.44
C LEU A 52 17.04 -2.46 11.90
N GLN A 53 16.21 -3.47 12.17
CA GLN A 53 16.10 -4.05 13.51
C GLN A 53 17.32 -4.89 13.90
N GLU A 54 17.98 -5.54 12.93
CA GLU A 54 19.25 -6.22 13.18
C GLU A 54 20.36 -5.22 13.57
N GLU A 55 20.40 -4.05 12.91
CA GLU A 55 21.41 -3.02 13.18
C GLU A 55 21.15 -2.24 14.48
N HIS A 56 19.91 -1.84 14.73
CA HIS A 56 19.56 -0.90 15.81
C HIS A 56 18.82 -1.55 16.99
N GLY A 57 18.38 -2.80 16.84
CA GLY A 57 17.50 -3.47 17.80
C GLY A 57 16.02 -3.11 17.60
N PRO A 58 15.12 -3.75 18.37
CA PRO A 58 13.69 -3.47 18.31
C PRO A 58 13.37 -2.09 18.91
N LEU A 59 12.40 -1.39 18.31
CA LEU A 59 11.87 -0.14 18.85
C LEU A 59 11.20 -0.36 20.21
N ASN A 60 11.55 0.49 21.17
CA ASN A 60 10.87 0.53 22.45
C ASN A 60 9.52 1.28 22.34
N GLU A 61 8.71 1.22 23.41
CA GLU A 61 7.35 1.78 23.39
C GLU A 61 7.34 3.32 23.30
N GLU A 62 8.31 3.99 23.92
CA GLU A 62 8.43 5.44 23.87
C GLU A 62 8.80 5.92 22.46
N GLU A 63 9.78 5.25 21.83
CA GLU A 63 10.18 5.49 20.44
C GLU A 63 9.02 5.25 19.47
N ARG A 64 8.25 4.16 19.69
CA ARG A 64 7.07 3.84 18.88
C ARG A 64 6.00 4.91 19.02
N THR A 65 5.74 5.37 20.24
CA THR A 65 4.73 6.41 20.51
C THR A 65 5.11 7.71 19.83
N ALA A 66 6.36 8.17 20.02
CA ALA A 66 6.86 9.39 19.39
C ALA A 66 6.80 9.32 17.86
N ALA A 67 7.14 8.18 17.26
CA ALA A 67 7.05 7.99 15.81
C ALA A 67 5.61 8.04 15.28
N PHE A 68 4.64 7.52 16.03
CA PHE A 68 3.23 7.60 15.63
C PHE A 68 2.68 9.02 15.77
N GLU A 69 3.04 9.76 16.82
CA GLU A 69 2.68 11.18 16.97
C GLU A 69 3.22 12.01 15.78
N GLU A 70 4.48 11.79 15.39
CA GLU A 70 5.06 12.45 14.22
C GLU A 70 4.31 12.11 12.92
N LEU A 71 3.90 10.84 12.73
CA LEU A 71 3.12 10.43 11.57
C LEU A 71 1.73 11.08 11.53
N GLU A 72 1.05 11.18 12.67
CA GLU A 72 -0.25 11.85 12.77
C GLU A 72 -0.14 13.35 12.40
N ASP A 73 0.91 14.02 12.87
CA ASP A 73 1.19 15.42 12.52
C ASP A 73 1.44 15.61 11.02
N LEU A 74 2.23 14.70 10.41
CA LEU A 74 2.49 14.69 8.98
C LEU A 74 1.19 14.46 8.18
N ASP A 75 0.36 13.51 8.59
CA ASP A 75 -0.92 13.23 7.93
C ASP A 75 -1.86 14.44 8.01
N ALA A 76 -1.96 15.09 9.18
CA ALA A 76 -2.72 16.31 9.36
C ALA A 76 -2.18 17.47 8.50
N GLU A 77 -0.87 17.56 8.32
CA GLU A 77 -0.28 18.52 7.37
C GLU A 77 -0.65 18.20 5.92
N HIS A 78 -0.52 16.95 5.51
CA HIS A 78 -0.86 16.52 4.16
C HIS A 78 -2.32 16.77 3.82
N GLU A 79 -3.24 16.51 4.75
CA GLU A 79 -4.66 16.80 4.57
C GLU A 79 -4.91 18.31 4.41
N ARG A 80 -4.29 19.14 5.27
CA ARG A 80 -4.35 20.61 5.14
C ARG A 80 -3.85 21.06 3.77
N ARG A 81 -2.71 20.55 3.31
CA ARG A 81 -2.14 20.89 1.98
C ARG A 81 -3.07 20.48 0.84
N ARG A 82 -3.67 19.29 0.88
CA ARG A 82 -4.65 18.84 -0.12
C ARG A 82 -5.91 19.71 -0.12
N ALA A 83 -6.39 20.12 1.07
CA ALA A 83 -7.56 20.97 1.19
C ALA A 83 -7.31 22.37 0.61
N VAL A 84 -6.12 22.94 0.79
CA VAL A 84 -5.72 24.22 0.18
C VAL A 84 -5.60 24.08 -1.35
N GLY A 85 -4.86 23.08 -1.85
CA GLY A 85 -4.72 22.88 -3.30
C GLY A 85 -6.05 22.60 -4.03
N LYS A 86 -7.03 21.98 -3.35
CA LYS A 86 -8.38 21.78 -3.89
C LYS A 86 -9.19 23.08 -3.94
N ARG A 87 -8.97 24.03 -3.02
CA ARG A 87 -9.60 25.36 -3.05
C ARG A 87 -9.05 26.18 -4.22
N ASP A 88 -7.72 26.16 -4.40
CA ASP A 88 -7.06 26.89 -5.50
C ASP A 88 -7.45 26.34 -6.88
N ALA A 89 -7.66 25.03 -7.02
CA ALA A 89 -8.12 24.40 -8.26
C ALA A 89 -9.63 24.61 -8.55
N GLY A 90 -10.42 25.05 -7.56
CA GLY A 90 -11.84 25.38 -7.70
C GLY A 90 -12.11 26.83 -8.08
N GLU A 91 -11.08 27.68 -8.13
CA GLU A 91 -11.17 29.12 -8.40
C GLU A 91 -10.53 29.50 -9.75
N ALA A 92 -10.56 28.58 -10.73
CA ALA A 92 -10.27 28.88 -12.12
C ALA A 92 -11.58 29.22 -12.87
N PRO A 93 -11.73 30.44 -13.43
CA PRO A 93 -12.94 30.88 -14.15
C PRO A 93 -13.14 30.20 -15.51
#